data_AF-A0A534M7S0-F1
#
_entry.id   AF-A0A534M7S0-F1
#
_cell.length_a   1.000
_cell.length_b   1.000
_cell.length_c   1.000
_cell.angle_alpha   90.00
_cell.angle_beta   90.00
_cell.angle_gamma   90.00
#
_symmetry.space_group_name_H-M   'P 1'
#
loop_
_entity.id
_entity.type
_entity.pdbx_description
1 polymer ?
#
loop_
_entity_poly.entity_id
_entity_poly.type
_entity_poly.pdbx_seq_one_letter_code
_entity_poly.pdbx_strand_id
1 'polypeptide(L)'
;MTEKRLLALIALLIGLVGGLLILNEAVRGFRGVSDLAAILSALVPLVLGIAILAASLLIYRSKYGSGGLLDIILGVVALILQLNQIGAILAIVAGVIGLVASEGGP
;
A
#
# COMPACT_ATOMS: atom_id res chain seq x y z
N MET A 1 -20.27 -3.51 15.82
CA MET A 1 -19.38 -3.83 14.68
C MET A 1 -18.56 -5.04 15.07
N THR A 2 -18.34 -6.02 14.18
CA THR A 2 -17.47 -7.16 14.49
C THR A 2 -16.01 -6.70 14.52
N GLU A 3 -15.20 -7.18 15.45
CA GLU A 3 -13.79 -6.79 15.64
C GLU A 3 -12.98 -6.89 14.33
N LYS A 4 -13.25 -7.91 13.52
CA LYS A 4 -12.69 -8.09 12.17
C LYS A 4 -12.93 -6.90 11.25
N ARG A 5 -14.14 -6.34 11.27
CA ARG A 5 -14.52 -5.23 10.41
C ARG A 5 -13.78 -3.95 10.81
N LEU A 6 -13.47 -3.81 12.10
CA LEU A 6 -12.70 -2.71 12.64
C LEU A 6 -11.21 -2.85 12.28
N LEU A 7 -10.64 -4.05 12.41
CA LEU A 7 -9.27 -4.35 11.95
C LEU A 7 -9.11 -4.11 10.44
N ALA A 8 -10.07 -4.56 9.64
CA ALA A 8 -10.06 -4.34 8.20
C ALA A 8 -10.16 -2.85 7.82
N LEU A 9 -10.94 -2.07 8.58
CA LEU A 9 -11.01 -0.62 8.41
C LEU A 9 -9.68 0.05 8.77
N ILE A 10 -9.04 -0.37 9.86
CA ILE A 10 -7.73 0.15 10.27
C ILE A 10 -6.67 -0.20 9.21
N ALA A 11 -6.62 -1.44 8.75
CA ALA A 11 -5.73 -1.87 7.67
C ALA A 11 -5.94 -1.03 6.41
N LEU A 12 -7.19 -0.80 6.00
CA LEU A 12 -7.52 0.05 4.87
C LEU A 12 -6.99 1.48 5.05
N LEU A 13 -7.23 2.10 6.21
CA LEU A 13 -6.81 3.47 6.47
C LEU A 13 -5.29 3.61 6.49
N ILE A 14 -4.59 2.68 7.11
CA ILE A 14 -3.13 2.67 7.16
C ILE A 14 -2.56 2.47 5.74
N GLY A 15 -3.10 1.51 4.99
CA GLY A 15 -2.67 1.23 3.62
C GLY A 15 -2.99 2.38 2.66
N LEU A 16 -4.10 3.09 2.87
CA LEU A 16 -4.42 4.35 2.18
C LEU A 16 -3.34 5.41 2.41
N VAL A 17 -2.96 5.64 3.67
CA VAL A 17 -1.89 6.60 3.99
C VAL A 17 -0.57 6.14 3.36
N GLY A 18 -0.23 4.86 3.47
CA GLY A 18 0.99 4.29 2.89
C GLY A 18 1.06 4.46 1.37
N GLY A 19 0.00 4.08 0.67
CA GLY A 19 -0.13 4.21 -0.79
C GLY A 19 -0.09 5.67 -1.24
N LEU A 20 -0.79 6.58 -0.55
CA LEU A 20 -0.79 8.00 -0.87
C LEU A 20 0.60 8.65 -0.70
N LEU A 21 1.36 8.25 0.32
CA LEU A 21 2.74 8.74 0.49
C LEU A 21 3.65 8.31 -0.65
N ILE A 22 3.49 7.09 -1.16
CA ILE A 22 4.24 6.59 -2.33
C ILE A 22 3.78 7.32 -3.61
N LEU A 23 2.47 7.53 -3.78
CA LEU A 23 1.92 8.30 -4.91
C LEU A 23 2.38 9.75 -4.93
N ASN A 24 2.56 10.36 -3.76
CA ASN A 24 3.11 11.72 -3.68
C ASN A 24 4.52 11.78 -4.29
N GLU A 25 5.34 10.74 -4.11
CA GLU A 25 6.67 10.68 -4.73
C GLU A 25 6.59 10.63 -6.27
N ALA A 26 5.61 9.89 -6.81
CA ALA A 26 5.33 9.89 -8.25
C ALA A 26 4.96 11.30 -8.75
N VAL A 27 4.07 12.00 -8.05
CA VAL A 27 3.67 13.37 -8.41
C VAL A 27 4.84 14.34 -8.37
N ARG A 28 5.74 14.21 -7.39
CA ARG A 28 6.98 15.01 -7.31
C ARG A 28 7.90 14.73 -8.50
N GLY A 29 8.04 13.45 -8.87
CA GLY A 29 8.75 13.02 -10.07
C GLY A 29 8.21 13.66 -11.35
N PHE A 30 6.88 13.77 -11.51
CA PHE A 30 6.25 14.39 -12.67
C PHE A 30 6.35 15.93 -12.71
N ARG A 31 6.45 16.60 -11.57
CA ARG A 31 6.49 18.08 -11.51
C ARG A 31 7.83 18.69 -11.92
N GLY A 32 8.91 17.90 -11.94
CA GLY A 32 10.27 18.36 -12.28
C GLY A 32 10.74 18.00 -13.69
N VAL A 33 9.84 17.58 -14.58
CA VAL A 33 10.22 16.84 -15.79
C VAL A 33 10.64 17.75 -16.96
N SER A 34 11.83 17.47 -17.48
CA SER A 34 12.29 17.89 -18.82
C SER A 34 12.72 16.72 -19.72
N ASP A 35 12.75 15.47 -19.22
CA ASP A 35 13.30 14.31 -19.93
C ASP A 35 12.48 13.01 -19.71
N LEU A 36 12.49 12.12 -20.70
CA LEU A 36 11.76 10.85 -20.74
C LEU A 36 12.20 9.88 -19.63
N ALA A 37 13.48 9.89 -19.27
CA ALA A 37 13.99 9.06 -18.17
C ALA A 37 13.33 9.40 -16.83
N ALA A 38 13.09 10.69 -16.57
CA ALA A 38 12.41 11.15 -15.35
C ALA A 38 10.95 10.68 -15.32
N ILE A 39 10.26 10.74 -16.47
CA ILE A 39 8.87 10.24 -16.62
C ILE A 39 8.80 8.74 -16.31
N LEU A 40 9.69 7.95 -16.91
CA LEU A 40 9.72 6.50 -16.71
C LEU A 40 10.00 6.14 -15.25
N SER A 41 10.88 6.88 -14.58
CA SER A 41 11.19 6.67 -13.16
C SER A 41 9.99 6.98 -12.24
N ALA A 42 9.18 7.99 -12.58
CA ALA A 42 7.99 8.36 -11.83
C ALA A 42 6.82 7.36 -11.99
N LEU A 43 6.81 6.53 -13.05
CA LEU A 43 5.80 5.49 -13.23
C LEU A 43 5.92 4.36 -12.21
N VAL A 44 7.13 4.07 -11.71
CA VAL A 44 7.35 3.01 -10.72
C VAL A 44 6.60 3.28 -9.41
N PRO A 45 6.80 4.44 -8.72
CA PRO A 45 6.02 4.77 -7.53
C PRO A 45 4.53 4.96 -7.84
N LEU A 46 4.15 5.39 -9.06
CA LEU A 46 2.74 5.50 -9.44
C LEU A 46 2.05 4.13 -9.40
N VAL A 47 2.62 3.14 -10.07
CA VAL A 47 2.05 1.78 -10.14
C VAL A 47 2.06 1.11 -8.77
N LEU A 48 3.15 1.23 -8.01
CA LEU A 48 3.25 0.69 -6.65
C LEU A 48 2.22 1.30 -5.71
N GLY A 49 2.08 2.62 -5.73
CA GLY A 49 1.10 3.31 -4.89
C GLY A 49 -0.33 2.89 -5.20
N ILE A 50 -0.71 2.79 -6.49
CA ILE A 50 -2.03 2.29 -6.90
C ILE A 50 -2.24 0.84 -6.46
N ALA A 51 -1.23 0.00 -6.61
CA ALA A 51 -1.31 -1.41 -6.23
C ALA A 51 -1.54 -1.57 -4.72
N ILE A 52 -0.88 -0.78 -3.88
CA ILE A 52 -1.09 -0.76 -2.42
C ILE A 52 -2.53 -0.32 -2.11
N LEU A 53 -3.03 0.75 -2.72
CA LEU A 53 -4.41 1.18 -2.51
C LEU A 53 -5.43 0.07 -2.88
N ALA A 54 -5.18 -0.63 -3.99
CA ALA A 54 -6.01 -1.74 -4.41
C ALA A 54 -5.94 -2.92 -3.44
N ALA A 55 -4.75 -3.27 -2.95
CA ALA A 55 -4.53 -4.34 -1.98
C ALA A 55 -5.22 -4.03 -0.65
N SER A 56 -5.08 -2.82 -0.12
CA SER A 56 -5.78 -2.39 1.10
C SER A 56 -7.30 -2.38 0.93
N LEU A 57 -7.80 -2.04 -0.26
CA LEU A 57 -9.23 -2.14 -0.58
C LEU A 57 -9.73 -3.59 -0.60
N LEU A 58 -8.90 -4.55 -1.03
CA LEU A 58 -9.23 -5.98 -0.97
C LEU A 58 -9.39 -6.44 0.48
N ILE A 59 -8.55 -5.95 1.40
CA ILE A 59 -8.69 -6.22 2.84
C ILE A 59 -10.07 -5.77 3.32
N TYR A 60 -10.48 -4.54 2.98
CA TYR A 60 -11.80 -4.04 3.38
C TYR A 60 -12.97 -4.84 2.79
N ARG A 61 -12.82 -5.36 1.56
CA ARG A 61 -13.83 -6.20 0.87
C ARG A 61 -13.86 -7.66 1.33
N SER A 62 -13.42 -7.95 2.55
CA SER A 62 -13.38 -9.28 3.15
C SER A 62 -12.43 -10.28 2.48
N LYS A 63 -11.53 -9.82 1.61
CA LYS A 63 -10.43 -10.62 1.05
C LYS A 63 -9.15 -10.38 1.87
N TYR A 64 -9.29 -10.56 3.19
CA TYR A 64 -8.31 -10.19 4.22
C TYR A 64 -6.93 -10.80 3.96
N GLY A 65 -6.85 -12.12 3.76
CA GLY A 65 -5.58 -12.83 3.52
C GLY A 65 -4.86 -12.39 2.25
N SER A 66 -5.57 -12.35 1.11
CA SER A 66 -4.96 -11.96 -0.17
C SER A 66 -4.57 -10.48 -0.22
N GLY A 67 -5.42 -9.59 0.33
CA GLY A 67 -5.11 -8.17 0.40
C GLY A 67 -3.94 -7.90 1.34
N GLY A 68 -3.91 -8.58 2.48
CA GLY A 68 -2.84 -8.45 3.47
C GLY A 68 -1.48 -8.89 2.92
N LEU A 69 -1.43 -10.06 2.27
CA LEU A 69 -0.21 -10.56 1.65
C LEU A 69 0.31 -9.63 0.56
N LEU A 70 -0.58 -9.09 -0.28
CA LEU A 70 -0.22 -8.14 -1.33
C LEU A 70 0.37 -6.86 -0.74
N ASP A 71 -0.24 -6.29 0.30
CA ASP A 71 0.26 -5.08 0.96
C ASP A 71 1.66 -5.28 1.54
N ILE A 72 1.94 -6.45 2.13
CA ILE A 72 3.27 -6.81 2.63
C ILE A 72 4.28 -6.88 1.49
N ILE A 73 3.96 -7.63 0.43
CA ILE A 73 4.88 -7.80 -0.72
C ILE A 73 5.18 -6.45 -1.37
N LEU A 74 4.16 -5.65 -1.63
CA LEU A 74 4.30 -4.33 -2.27
C LEU A 74 5.07 -3.36 -1.37
N GLY A 75 4.83 -3.39 -0.05
CA GLY A 75 5.62 -2.62 0.90
C GLY A 75 7.10 -3.02 0.94
N VAL A 76 7.41 -4.33 0.91
CA VAL A 76 8.80 -4.82 0.82
C VAL A 76 9.46 -4.35 -0.48
N VAL A 77 8.76 -4.45 -1.61
CA VAL A 77 9.27 -3.96 -2.90
C VAL A 77 9.53 -2.46 -2.83
N ALA A 78 8.63 -1.67 -2.26
CA ALA A 78 8.81 -0.23 -2.09
C ALA A 78 10.01 0.13 -1.18
N LEU A 79 10.33 -0.70 -0.17
CA LEU A 79 11.54 -0.55 0.65
C LEU A 79 12.82 -0.82 -0.14
N ILE A 80 12.85 -1.91 -0.92
CA ILE A 80 14.01 -2.29 -1.75
C ILE A 80 14.31 -1.18 -2.77
N LEU A 81 13.26 -0.59 -3.35
CA LEU A 81 13.35 0.50 -4.31
C LEU A 81 13.57 1.88 -3.68
N GLN A 82 13.63 1.97 -2.34
CA GLN A 82 13.88 3.21 -1.59
C GLN A 82 12.92 4.37 -1.91
N LEU A 83 11.67 4.09 -2.32
CA LEU A 83 10.75 5.11 -2.83
C LEU A 83 10.20 6.01 -1.72
N ASN A 84 9.62 5.41 -0.68
CA ASN A 84 9.13 6.13 0.49
C ASN A 84 9.10 5.16 1.68
N GLN A 85 10.09 5.25 2.56
CA GLN A 85 10.26 4.31 3.66
C GLN A 85 9.04 4.27 4.58
N ILE A 86 8.48 5.43 4.91
CA ILE A 86 7.29 5.52 5.77
C ILE A 86 6.10 4.88 5.08
N GLY A 87 5.84 5.24 3.81
CA GLY A 87 4.73 4.68 3.04
C GLY A 87 4.83 3.16 2.88
N ALA A 88 6.05 2.65 2.67
CA ALA A 88 6.33 1.24 2.56
C ALA A 88 6.13 0.48 3.88
N ILE A 89 6.58 1.03 5.01
CA ILE A 89 6.34 0.47 6.34
C ILE A 89 4.84 0.44 6.64
N LEU A 90 4.11 1.52 6.34
CA LEU A 90 2.66 1.56 6.53
C LEU A 90 1.93 0.51 5.69
N ALA A 91 2.35 0.30 4.43
CA ALA A 91 1.80 -0.78 3.61
C ALA A 91 2.03 -2.15 4.25
N ILE A 92 3.23 -2.43 4.78
CA ILE A 92 3.52 -3.68 5.50
C ILE A 92 2.62 -3.82 6.73
N VAL A 93 2.48 -2.77 7.54
CA VAL A 93 1.64 -2.78 8.75
C VAL A 93 0.17 -3.02 8.38
N ALA A 94 -0.34 -2.34 7.36
CA ALA A 94 -1.68 -2.58 6.82
C ALA A 94 -1.86 -4.05 6.43
N GLY A 95 -0.85 -4.61 5.77
CA GLY A 95 -0.88 -6.00 5.33
C GLY A 95 -0.89 -7.01 6.49
N VAL A 96 -0.06 -6.80 7.51
CA VAL A 96 -0.05 -7.61 8.74
C VAL A 96 -1.40 -7.56 9.45
N ILE A 97 -2.00 -6.37 9.60
CA ILE A 97 -3.34 -6.22 10.20
C ILE A 97 -4.40 -6.93 9.36
N GLY A 98 -4.28 -6.87 8.02
CA GLY A 98 -5.12 -7.61 7.09
C GLY A 98 -5.03 -9.13 7.30
N LEU A 99 -3.82 -9.68 7.48
CA LEU A 99 -3.63 -11.10 7.77
C LEU A 99 -4.24 -11.49 9.12
N VAL A 100 -4.01 -10.69 10.17
CA VAL A 100 -4.60 -10.93 11.51
C VAL A 100 -6.12 -10.91 11.45
N ALA A 101 -6.72 -9.99 10.68
CA ALA A 101 -8.17 -9.97 10.46
C ALA A 101 -8.69 -11.22 9.73
N SER A 102 -7.85 -11.87 8.91
CA SER A 102 -8.16 -13.12 8.22
C SER A 102 -8.12 -14.33 9.17
N GLU A 103 -7.16 -14.37 10.08
CA GLU A 103 -6.95 -15.49 11.01
C GLU A 103 -7.94 -15.50 12.17
N GLY A 104 -8.56 -14.35 12.51
CA GLY A 104 -9.55 -14.26 13.58
C GLY A 104 -10.89 -14.99 13.33
N GLY A 105 -10.95 -15.99 12.43
CA GLY A 105 -12.10 -16.90 12.16
C GLY A 105 -12.87 -17.30 13.43
N PRO A 106 -14.22 -17.39 13.41
CA PRO A 106 -14.98 -17.90 14.56
C PRO A 106 -14.47 -19.27 15.04
#